data_AF-A0A6J2T426-F1
#
_entry.id   AF-A0A6J2T426-F1
#
_cell.length_a   1.000
_cell.length_b   1.000
_cell.length_c   1.000
_cell.angle_alpha   90.00
_cell.angle_beta   90.00
_cell.angle_gamma   90.00
#
_symmetry.space_group_name_H-M   'P 1'
#
loop_
_entity.id
_entity.type
_entity.pdbx_description
1 polymer ?
#
loop_
_entity_poly.entity_id
_entity_poly.type
_entity_poly.pdbx_seq_one_letter_code
_entity_poly.pdbx_strand_id
1 'polypeptide(L)'
;MFYRGGFAWSESPAHQFNLHPILMVAGFITLSGFSILIYRLCRCMKHIYVKLIHMFFHAVAIPCVALGFLSVFDSHNALQKPSFYSLHSWLGFVTMGMFVLQFVIGFFSFLVMLCCENKTYSCRAAMVPVHASLGLANFWLAVATAVTGLIEKERETAKDETLSSENRLIEHYITSAIGITLVLIGIIVTFAVRRSNAPASAKVYVTERI
;
A
#
# COMPACT_ATOMS: atom_id res chain seq x y z
N MET A 1 5.31 -19.13 -0.85
CA MET A 1 4.25 -20.16 -0.81
C MET A 1 4.85 -21.55 -0.66
N PHE A 2 5.80 -21.96 -1.51
CA PHE A 2 6.50 -23.26 -1.38
C PHE A 2 7.39 -23.37 -0.12
N TYR A 3 8.18 -22.33 0.18
CA TYR A 3 9.18 -22.38 1.25
C TYR A 3 8.66 -22.33 2.69
N ARG A 4 7.37 -22.06 2.92
CA ARG A 4 6.81 -21.80 4.28
C ARG A 4 5.60 -22.65 4.67
N GLY A 5 5.41 -23.78 4.00
CA GLY A 5 4.38 -24.76 4.39
C GLY A 5 2.93 -24.35 4.10
N GLY A 6 2.66 -23.16 3.57
CA GLY A 6 1.31 -22.73 3.17
C GLY A 6 0.68 -21.70 4.12
N PHE A 7 -0.65 -21.74 4.24
CA PHE A 7 -1.46 -20.80 5.00
C PHE A 7 -2.51 -21.54 5.83
N ALA A 8 -2.81 -21.00 7.00
CA ALA A 8 -3.92 -21.44 7.84
C ALA A 8 -4.46 -20.23 8.60
N TRP A 9 -5.72 -20.28 9.05
CA TRP A 9 -6.24 -19.23 9.92
C TRP A 9 -5.91 -19.56 11.38
N SER A 10 -6.64 -20.46 12.04
CA SER A 10 -6.44 -20.77 13.47
C SER A 10 -5.70 -22.09 13.74
N GLU A 11 -5.50 -22.92 12.72
CA GLU A 11 -4.98 -24.29 12.90
C GLU A 11 -3.48 -24.33 13.24
N SER A 12 -2.73 -23.31 12.82
CA SER A 12 -1.30 -23.22 13.07
C SER A 12 -0.85 -21.76 13.14
N PRO A 13 -0.30 -21.29 14.29
CA PRO A 13 0.18 -19.92 14.43
C PRO A 13 1.24 -19.51 13.39
N ALA A 14 2.14 -20.42 13.03
CA ALA A 14 3.16 -20.16 12.01
C ALA A 14 2.56 -19.95 10.61
N HIS A 15 1.60 -20.77 10.19
CA HIS A 15 0.91 -20.62 8.92
C HIS A 15 -0.06 -19.41 8.90
N GLN A 16 -0.59 -19.03 10.06
CA GLN A 16 -1.36 -17.80 10.23
C GLN A 16 -0.49 -16.56 10.01
N PHE A 17 0.74 -16.56 10.51
CA PHE A 17 1.69 -15.49 10.23
C PHE A 17 1.94 -15.32 8.73
N ASN A 18 2.00 -16.41 7.95
CA ASN A 18 2.25 -16.32 6.50
C ASN A 18 1.20 -15.49 5.75
N LEU A 19 -0.02 -15.35 6.27
CA LEU A 19 -1.05 -14.47 5.70
C LEU A 19 -0.65 -13.00 5.78
N HIS A 20 0.10 -12.59 6.80
CA HIS A 20 0.49 -11.21 7.04
C HIS A 20 1.24 -10.60 5.83
N PRO A 21 2.41 -11.09 5.41
CA PRO A 21 3.16 -10.47 4.31
C PRO A 21 2.37 -10.47 2.99
N ILE A 22 1.57 -11.50 2.73
CA ILE A 22 0.79 -11.60 1.49
C ILE A 22 -0.34 -10.56 1.46
N LEU A 23 -1.11 -10.48 2.55
CA LEU A 23 -2.23 -9.55 2.65
C LEU A 23 -1.75 -8.09 2.72
N MET A 24 -0.61 -7.84 3.39
CA MET A 24 0.01 -6.51 3.42
C MET A 24 0.50 -6.06 2.04
N VAL A 25 1.18 -6.93 1.29
CA VAL A 25 1.59 -6.61 -0.09
C VAL A 25 0.38 -6.42 -0.99
N ALA A 26 -0.63 -7.29 -0.91
CA ALA A 26 -1.85 -7.18 -1.70
C ALA A 26 -2.59 -5.86 -1.43
N GLY A 27 -2.80 -5.50 -0.16
CA GLY A 27 -3.52 -4.29 0.23
C GLY A 27 -2.72 -3.00 0.01
N PHE A 28 -1.57 -2.89 0.67
CA PHE A 28 -0.80 -1.64 0.68
C PHE A 28 0.04 -1.40 -0.56
N ILE A 29 0.52 -2.44 -1.23
CA ILE A 29 1.41 -2.26 -2.39
C ILE A 29 0.62 -2.40 -3.68
N THR A 30 -0.06 -3.53 -3.88
CA THR A 30 -0.74 -3.82 -5.15
C THR A 30 -2.01 -2.98 -5.31
N LEU A 31 -3.04 -3.19 -4.49
CA LEU A 31 -4.33 -2.51 -4.62
C LEU A 31 -4.18 -0.99 -4.46
N SER A 32 -3.44 -0.55 -3.44
CA SER A 32 -3.21 0.89 -3.23
C SER A 32 -2.31 1.51 -4.31
N GLY A 33 -1.28 0.81 -4.80
CA GLY A 33 -0.44 1.29 -5.90
C GLY A 33 -1.23 1.46 -7.21
N PHE A 34 -2.08 0.50 -7.56
CA PHE A 34 -3.01 0.62 -8.69
C PHE A 34 -3.98 1.78 -8.51
N SER A 35 -4.56 1.92 -7.31
CA SER A 35 -5.46 3.02 -6.98
C SER A 35 -4.83 4.39 -7.16
N ILE A 36 -3.59 4.58 -6.72
CA ILE A 36 -2.83 5.83 -6.86
C ILE A 36 -2.64 6.18 -8.35
N LEU A 37 -2.46 5.18 -9.22
CA LEU A 37 -2.25 5.37 -10.66
C LEU A 37 -3.53 5.52 -11.47
N ILE A 38 -4.70 5.28 -10.90
CA ILE A 38 -5.96 5.19 -11.67
C ILE A 38 -6.29 6.47 -12.43
N TYR A 39 -6.00 7.65 -11.86
CA TYR A 39 -6.19 8.95 -12.54
C TYR A 39 -5.27 9.14 -13.75
N ARG A 40 -4.15 8.40 -13.83
CA ARG A 40 -3.24 8.41 -14.98
C ARG A 40 -3.62 7.36 -16.01
N LEU A 41 -4.12 6.20 -15.57
CA LEU A 41 -4.53 5.10 -16.45
C LEU A 41 -5.86 5.40 -17.15
N CYS A 42 -6.80 6.03 -16.44
CA CYS A 42 -8.19 6.18 -16.86
C CYS A 42 -8.53 7.58 -17.39
N ARG A 43 -7.69 8.14 -18.28
CA ARG A 43 -7.82 9.53 -18.78
C ARG A 43 -9.08 9.80 -19.60
N CYS A 44 -9.62 8.78 -20.26
CA CYS A 44 -10.78 8.90 -21.14
C CYS A 44 -12.13 8.75 -20.39
N MET A 45 -12.10 8.50 -19.07
CA MET A 45 -13.30 8.31 -18.27
C MET A 45 -13.75 9.60 -17.60
N LYS A 46 -15.06 9.72 -17.32
CA LYS A 46 -15.58 10.83 -16.51
C LYS A 46 -14.92 10.81 -15.14
N HIS A 47 -14.56 11.99 -14.64
CA HIS A 47 -13.81 12.15 -13.40
C HIS A 47 -14.50 11.50 -12.18
N ILE A 48 -15.84 11.44 -12.17
CA ILE A 48 -16.61 10.77 -11.12
C ILE A 48 -16.37 9.25 -11.10
N TYR A 49 -16.28 8.60 -12.26
CA TYR A 49 -16.00 7.15 -12.30
C TYR A 49 -14.59 6.85 -11.83
N VAL A 50 -13.60 7.66 -12.21
CA VAL A 50 -12.21 7.52 -11.75
C VAL A 50 -12.13 7.68 -10.23
N LYS A 51 -12.86 8.65 -9.65
CA LYS A 51 -12.99 8.81 -8.18
C LYS A 51 -13.56 7.57 -7.50
N LEU A 52 -14.64 7.00 -8.05
CA LEU A 52 -15.28 5.82 -7.48
C LEU A 52 -14.39 4.59 -7.56
N ILE A 53 -13.67 4.40 -8.68
CA ILE A 53 -12.71 3.31 -8.84
C ILE A 53 -11.53 3.47 -7.86
N HIS A 54 -10.97 4.68 -7.73
CA HIS A 54 -9.94 4.99 -6.74
C HIS A 54 -10.39 4.62 -5.32
N MET A 55 -11.58 5.08 -4.92
CA MET A 55 -12.16 4.75 -3.62
C MET A 55 -12.36 3.24 -3.47
N PHE A 56 -12.89 2.56 -4.49
CA PHE A 56 -13.13 1.12 -4.46
C PHE A 56 -11.86 0.32 -4.20
N PHE A 57 -10.76 0.59 -4.91
CA PHE A 57 -9.51 -0.11 -4.70
C PHE A 57 -8.94 0.10 -3.29
N HIS A 58 -9.00 1.33 -2.75
CA HIS A 58 -8.60 1.56 -1.36
C HIS A 58 -9.55 0.91 -0.36
N ALA A 59 -10.86 0.87 -0.64
CA ALA A 59 -11.85 0.22 0.21
C ALA A 59 -11.62 -1.30 0.28
N VAL A 60 -11.24 -1.94 -0.84
CA VAL A 60 -10.87 -3.37 -0.89
C VAL A 60 -9.53 -3.63 -0.22
N ALA A 61 -8.61 -2.66 -0.22
CA ALA A 61 -7.34 -2.79 0.50
C ALA A 61 -7.51 -2.81 2.03
N ILE A 62 -8.51 -2.12 2.58
CA ILE A 62 -8.80 -2.09 4.03
C ILE A 62 -8.95 -3.48 4.64
N PRO A 63 -9.85 -4.38 4.18
CA PRO A 63 -9.98 -5.71 4.74
C PRO A 63 -8.71 -6.55 4.57
N CYS A 64 -7.96 -6.40 3.47
CA CYS A 64 -6.66 -7.09 3.33
C CYS A 64 -5.70 -6.68 4.45
N VAL A 65 -5.53 -5.37 4.68
CA VAL A 65 -4.65 -4.85 5.73
C VAL A 65 -5.13 -5.27 7.12
N ALA A 66 -6.44 -5.19 7.38
CA ALA A 66 -7.02 -5.58 8.67
C ALA A 66 -6.78 -7.07 8.96
N LEU A 67 -7.09 -7.95 8.00
CA LEU A 67 -6.88 -9.39 8.15
C LEU A 67 -5.39 -9.74 8.27
N GLY A 68 -4.52 -9.08 7.52
CA GLY A 68 -3.06 -9.26 7.65
C GLY A 68 -2.52 -8.81 9.00
N PHE A 69 -3.08 -7.75 9.60
CA PHE A 69 -2.69 -7.31 10.94
C PHE A 69 -3.19 -8.29 12.01
N LEU A 70 -4.45 -8.71 11.92
CA LEU A 70 -5.01 -9.70 12.84
C LEU A 70 -4.22 -11.01 12.80
N SER A 71 -3.82 -11.48 11.62
CA SER A 71 -3.10 -12.74 11.48
C SER A 71 -1.72 -12.74 12.16
N VAL A 72 -0.99 -11.61 12.15
CA VAL A 72 0.29 -11.50 12.89
C VAL A 72 0.05 -11.31 14.39
N PHE A 73 -0.97 -10.55 14.77
CA PHE A 73 -1.28 -10.28 16.18
C PHE A 73 -1.69 -11.57 16.91
N ASP A 74 -2.61 -12.34 16.32
CA ASP A 74 -3.05 -13.63 16.86
C ASP A 74 -1.90 -14.65 16.89
N SER A 75 -1.08 -14.69 15.83
CA SER A 75 0.11 -15.54 15.78
C SER A 75 1.11 -15.21 16.90
N HIS A 76 1.38 -13.92 17.14
CA HIS A 76 2.27 -13.48 18.22
C HIS A 76 1.72 -13.85 19.59
N ASN A 77 0.41 -13.66 19.82
CA ASN A 77 -0.23 -14.03 21.08
C ASN A 77 -0.16 -15.55 21.32
N ALA A 78 -0.44 -16.36 20.30
CA ALA A 78 -0.38 -17.81 20.41
C ALA A 78 1.06 -18.33 20.64
N LEU A 79 2.05 -17.67 20.05
CA LEU A 79 3.48 -18.01 20.20
C LEU A 79 4.18 -17.29 21.36
N GLN A 80 3.44 -16.49 22.15
CA GLN A 80 3.99 -15.67 23.25
C GLN A 80 5.16 -14.76 22.80
N LYS A 81 5.10 -14.26 21.55
CA LYS A 81 6.07 -13.28 21.03
C LYS A 81 5.68 -11.87 21.48
N PRO A 82 6.65 -11.01 21.86
CA PRO A 82 6.36 -9.62 22.17
C PRO A 82 5.79 -8.90 20.95
N SER A 83 4.75 -8.11 21.15
CA SER A 83 4.15 -7.24 20.12
C SER A 83 4.77 -5.85 20.16
N PHE A 84 4.78 -5.15 19.02
CA PHE A 84 5.20 -3.73 18.90
C PHE A 84 6.61 -3.37 19.38
N TYR A 85 7.54 -4.32 19.40
CA TYR A 85 8.93 -4.06 19.83
C TYR A 85 9.86 -3.62 18.69
N SER A 86 9.46 -3.84 17.43
CA SER A 86 10.34 -3.73 16.27
C SER A 86 10.06 -2.45 15.46
N LEU A 87 11.07 -1.94 14.74
CA LEU A 87 10.89 -0.77 13.88
C LEU A 87 9.81 -1.01 12.81
N HIS A 88 9.77 -2.22 12.24
CA HIS A 88 8.73 -2.63 11.31
C HIS A 88 7.34 -2.44 11.90
N SER A 89 7.11 -2.89 13.14
CA SER A 89 5.79 -2.80 13.79
C SER A 89 5.34 -1.36 14.05
N TRP A 90 6.26 -0.46 14.41
CA TRP A 90 5.95 0.98 14.57
C TRP A 90 5.64 1.66 13.24
N LEU A 91 6.45 1.41 12.20
CA LEU A 91 6.19 1.94 10.85
C LEU A 91 4.86 1.41 10.30
N GLY A 92 4.56 0.12 10.53
CA GLY A 92 3.30 -0.49 10.14
C GLY A 92 2.09 0.13 10.84
N PHE A 93 2.18 0.37 12.14
CA PHE A 93 1.11 1.03 12.89
C PHE A 93 0.82 2.46 12.35
N VAL A 94 1.88 3.25 12.12
CA VAL A 94 1.74 4.59 11.54
C VAL A 94 1.16 4.51 10.12
N THR A 95 1.62 3.57 9.29
CA THR A 95 1.10 3.36 7.93
C THR A 95 -0.40 3.02 7.93
N MET A 96 -0.82 2.11 8.81
CA MET A 96 -2.24 1.75 8.95
C MET A 96 -3.10 2.93 9.39
N GLY A 97 -2.64 3.68 10.40
CA GLY A 97 -3.34 4.87 10.89
C GLY A 97 -3.45 5.96 9.82
N MET A 98 -2.35 6.27 9.14
CA MET A 98 -2.33 7.22 8.04
C MET A 98 -3.21 6.76 6.87
N PHE A 99 -3.24 5.47 6.55
CA PHE A 99 -4.07 4.93 5.48
C PHE A 99 -5.57 5.11 5.76
N VAL A 100 -6.03 4.75 6.96
CA VAL A 100 -7.43 4.94 7.36
C VAL A 100 -7.79 6.43 7.39
N LEU A 101 -6.92 7.27 7.94
CA LEU A 101 -7.13 8.72 7.95
C LEU A 101 -7.24 9.29 6.53
N GLN A 102 -6.37 8.88 5.62
CA GLN A 102 -6.44 9.29 4.21
C GLN A 102 -7.73 8.83 3.53
N PHE A 103 -8.18 7.60 3.80
CA PHE A 103 -9.43 7.09 3.25
C PHE A 103 -10.63 7.90 3.74
N VAL A 104 -10.74 8.14 5.06
CA VAL A 104 -11.84 8.89 5.67
C VAL A 104 -11.85 10.34 5.16
N ILE A 105 -10.72 11.04 5.25
CA ILE A 105 -10.61 12.43 4.78
C ILE A 105 -10.91 12.52 3.28
N GLY A 106 -10.39 11.59 2.48
CA GLY A 106 -10.62 11.53 1.04
C GLY A 106 -12.09 11.30 0.69
N PHE A 107 -12.75 10.38 1.38
CA PHE A 107 -14.18 10.08 1.21
C PHE A 107 -15.05 11.32 1.50
N PHE A 108 -14.86 11.96 2.65
CA PHE A 108 -15.65 13.14 3.01
C PHE A 108 -15.35 14.33 2.09
N SER A 109 -14.07 14.59 1.81
CA SER A 109 -13.65 15.75 1.01
C SER A 109 -14.03 15.63 -0.46
N PHE A 110 -13.85 14.45 -1.07
CA PHE A 110 -13.95 14.32 -2.53
C PHE A 110 -15.20 13.62 -3.02
N LEU A 111 -16.00 13.01 -2.12
CA LEU A 111 -17.31 12.42 -2.44
C LEU A 111 -18.47 13.12 -1.69
N VAL A 112 -18.47 13.14 -0.36
CA VAL A 112 -19.62 13.69 0.41
C VAL A 112 -19.82 15.19 0.14
N MET A 113 -18.74 15.97 0.13
CA MET A 113 -18.84 17.41 -0.14
C MET A 113 -19.27 17.75 -1.58
N LEU A 114 -19.27 16.79 -2.53
CA LEU A 114 -19.82 17.05 -3.88
C LEU A 114 -21.32 17.41 -3.84
N CYS A 115 -22.07 16.95 -2.83
CA CYS A 115 -23.49 17.29 -2.66
C CYS A 115 -23.73 18.80 -2.46
N CYS A 116 -22.72 19.55 -1.99
CA CYS A 116 -22.77 20.99 -1.74
C CYS A 116 -21.64 21.72 -2.49
N GLU A 117 -21.48 21.44 -3.77
CA GLU A 117 -20.31 21.83 -4.59
C GLU A 117 -19.96 23.32 -4.51
N ASN A 118 -20.93 24.22 -4.66
CA ASN A 118 -20.69 25.66 -4.70
C ASN A 118 -20.13 26.23 -3.38
N LYS A 119 -20.46 25.62 -2.23
CA LYS A 119 -20.01 26.08 -0.91
C LYS A 119 -18.69 25.44 -0.45
N THR A 120 -18.36 24.27 -0.98
CA THR A 120 -17.21 23.47 -0.51
C THR A 120 -16.01 23.47 -1.45
N TYR A 121 -16.14 24.09 -2.64
CA TYR A 121 -15.09 24.11 -3.66
C TYR A 121 -13.73 24.58 -3.12
N SER A 122 -13.67 25.69 -2.38
CA SER A 122 -12.40 26.24 -1.86
C SER A 122 -11.68 25.27 -0.93
N CYS A 123 -12.42 24.67 0.02
CA CYS A 123 -11.89 23.66 0.92
C CYS A 123 -11.40 22.42 0.15
N ARG A 124 -12.19 21.91 -0.79
CA ARG A 124 -11.83 20.78 -1.63
C ARG A 124 -10.54 21.03 -2.42
N ALA A 125 -10.43 22.20 -3.05
CA ALA A 125 -9.27 22.59 -3.84
C ALA A 125 -7.99 22.65 -2.99
N ALA A 126 -8.08 23.21 -1.77
CA ALA A 126 -6.96 23.25 -0.83
C ALA A 126 -6.53 21.85 -0.33
N MET A 127 -7.49 20.90 -0.23
CA MET A 127 -7.21 19.53 0.24
C MET A 127 -6.55 18.62 -0.81
N VAL A 128 -6.69 18.91 -2.11
CA VAL A 128 -6.09 18.09 -3.18
C VAL A 128 -4.57 17.89 -3.00
N PRO A 129 -3.74 18.94 -2.89
CA PRO A 129 -2.29 18.76 -2.77
C PRO A 129 -1.90 18.04 -1.47
N VAL A 130 -2.64 18.27 -0.38
CA VAL A 130 -2.42 17.62 0.91
C VAL A 130 -2.70 16.12 0.80
N HIS A 131 -3.87 15.74 0.28
CA HIS A 131 -4.27 14.34 0.09
C HIS A 131 -3.31 13.60 -0.86
N ALA A 132 -2.95 14.21 -1.99
CA ALA A 132 -2.03 13.61 -2.94
C ALA A 132 -0.63 13.38 -2.34
N SER A 133 -0.11 14.37 -1.60
CA SER A 133 1.22 14.28 -0.98
C SER A 133 1.26 13.25 0.14
N LEU A 134 0.27 13.27 1.03
CA LEU A 134 0.18 12.32 2.14
C LEU A 134 -0.15 10.90 1.66
N GLY A 135 -0.95 10.76 0.59
CA GLY A 135 -1.20 9.46 -0.04
C GLY A 135 0.08 8.83 -0.59
N LEU A 136 0.92 9.62 -1.28
CA LEU A 136 2.21 9.16 -1.78
C LEU A 136 3.22 8.89 -0.65
N ALA A 137 3.25 9.74 0.38
CA ALA A 137 4.09 9.52 1.56
C ALA A 137 3.70 8.21 2.29
N ASN A 138 2.40 7.95 2.44
CA ASN A 138 1.90 6.72 3.04
C ASN A 138 2.24 5.48 2.20
N PHE A 139 2.22 5.59 0.87
CA PHE A 139 2.66 4.51 -0.01
C PHE A 139 4.14 4.17 0.18
N TRP A 140 5.01 5.19 0.32
CA TRP A 140 6.42 4.97 0.65
C TRP A 140 6.63 4.40 2.05
N LEU A 141 5.82 4.81 3.03
CA LEU A 141 5.84 4.26 4.37
C LEU A 141 5.46 2.77 4.35
N ALA A 142 4.49 2.37 3.52
CA ALA A 142 4.15 0.97 3.29
C ALA A 142 5.30 0.18 2.65
N VAL A 143 5.97 0.73 1.63
CA VAL A 143 7.16 0.10 1.03
C VAL A 143 8.27 -0.08 2.07
N ALA A 144 8.57 0.96 2.85
CA ALA A 144 9.57 0.90 3.91
C ALA A 144 9.20 -0.11 5.01
N THR A 145 7.93 -0.16 5.39
CA THR A 145 7.40 -1.15 6.34
C THR A 145 7.54 -2.56 5.78
N ALA A 146 7.20 -2.80 4.52
CA ALA A 146 7.32 -4.12 3.91
C ALA A 146 8.79 -4.58 3.85
N VAL A 147 9.71 -3.69 3.45
CA VAL A 147 11.15 -4.00 3.40
C VAL A 147 11.71 -4.31 4.79
N THR A 148 11.37 -3.50 5.81
CA THR A 148 11.80 -3.79 7.19
C THR A 148 11.21 -5.10 7.73
N GLY A 149 9.98 -5.45 7.35
CA GLY A 149 9.36 -6.73 7.71
C GLY A 149 10.03 -7.93 7.02
N LEU A 150 10.43 -7.79 5.75
CA LEU A 150 11.22 -8.81 5.04
C LEU A 150 12.58 -9.03 5.73
N ILE A 151 13.26 -7.96 6.12
CA ILE A 151 14.55 -8.05 6.84
C ILE A 151 14.37 -8.74 8.20
N GLU A 152 13.33 -8.39 8.97
CA GLU A 152 13.03 -9.07 10.24
C GLU A 152 12.79 -10.56 10.01
N LYS A 153 12.00 -10.91 8.98
CA LYS A 153 11.72 -12.31 8.68
C LYS A 153 12.96 -13.08 8.23
N GLU A 154 13.81 -12.45 7.44
CA GLU A 154 15.09 -13.02 7.01
C GLU A 154 16.00 -13.32 8.21
N ARG A 155 16.09 -12.41 9.17
CA ARG A 155 16.87 -12.59 10.41
C ARG A 155 16.34 -13.73 11.28
N GLU A 156 15.02 -13.92 11.33
CA GLU A 156 14.42 -15.10 11.98
C GLU A 156 14.82 -16.39 11.26
N THR A 157 14.77 -16.37 9.93
CA THR A 157 15.06 -17.54 9.08
C THR A 157 16.52 -17.95 9.13
N ALA A 158 17.43 -16.99 9.23
CA ALA A 158 18.85 -17.24 9.39
C ALA A 158 19.17 -18.01 10.69
N LYS A 159 18.33 -17.90 11.72
CA LYS A 159 18.46 -18.58 13.01
C LYS A 159 17.70 -19.91 13.07
N ASP A 160 16.98 -20.28 12.02
CA ASP A 160 16.20 -21.51 11.99
C ASP A 160 17.11 -22.70 11.66
N GLU A 161 17.40 -23.50 12.68
CA GLU A 161 18.24 -24.69 12.61
C GLU A 161 17.54 -25.86 11.90
N THR A 162 16.21 -25.81 11.75
CA THR A 162 15.44 -26.86 11.07
C THR A 162 15.58 -26.80 9.55
N LEU A 163 15.98 -25.65 9.01
CA LEU A 163 16.23 -25.45 7.58
C LEU A 163 17.65 -25.84 7.20
N SER A 164 17.82 -26.45 6.03
CA SER A 164 19.16 -26.69 5.47
C SER A 164 19.85 -25.35 5.13
N SER A 165 21.19 -25.34 5.14
CA SER A 165 21.97 -24.16 4.76
C SER A 165 21.67 -23.69 3.33
N GLU A 166 21.41 -24.64 2.42
CA GLU A 166 21.03 -24.36 1.05
C GLU A 166 19.66 -23.65 0.97
N ASN A 167 18.65 -24.17 1.69
CA ASN A 167 17.31 -23.56 1.70
C ASN A 167 17.33 -22.16 2.30
N ARG A 168 18.08 -21.94 3.40
CA ARG A 168 18.24 -20.60 3.97
C ARG A 168 18.84 -19.61 2.97
N LEU A 169 19.86 -20.04 2.21
CA LEU A 169 20.51 -19.21 1.20
C LEU A 169 19.56 -18.87 0.03
N ILE A 170 18.80 -19.86 -0.45
CA ILE A 170 17.80 -19.65 -1.51
C ILE A 170 16.72 -18.68 -1.04
N GLU A 171 16.18 -18.87 0.17
CA GLU A 171 15.16 -17.98 0.73
C GLU A 171 15.68 -16.55 0.95
N HIS A 172 16.94 -16.39 1.33
CA HIS A 172 17.60 -15.08 1.42
C HIS A 172 17.60 -14.34 0.07
N TYR A 173 18.03 -15.00 -1.01
CA TYR A 173 18.04 -14.38 -2.34
C TYR A 173 16.63 -14.02 -2.82
N ILE A 174 15.65 -14.90 -2.60
CA ILE A 174 14.25 -14.65 -2.97
C ILE A 174 13.70 -13.45 -2.18
N THR A 175 13.92 -13.41 -0.88
CA THR A 175 13.45 -12.33 0.00
C THR A 175 14.08 -10.99 -0.40
N SER A 176 15.37 -11.00 -0.72
CA SER A 176 16.10 -9.83 -1.21
C SER A 176 15.56 -9.33 -2.54
N ALA A 177 15.31 -10.23 -3.49
CA ALA A 177 14.73 -9.88 -4.79
C ALA A 177 13.32 -9.27 -4.65
N ILE A 178 12.49 -9.81 -3.75
CA ILE A 178 11.18 -9.22 -3.43
C ILE A 178 11.35 -7.82 -2.86
N GLY A 179 12.25 -7.62 -1.88
CA GLY A 179 12.52 -6.32 -1.29
C GLY A 179 12.93 -5.26 -2.32
N ILE A 180 13.87 -5.60 -3.21
CA ILE A 180 14.29 -4.72 -4.32
C ILE A 180 13.10 -4.40 -5.23
N THR A 181 12.29 -5.40 -5.57
CA THR A 181 11.11 -5.22 -6.44
C THR A 181 10.10 -4.26 -5.82
N LEU A 182 9.84 -4.35 -4.51
CA LEU A 182 8.93 -3.44 -3.80
C LEU A 182 9.44 -1.99 -3.85
N VAL A 183 10.74 -1.77 -3.68
CA VAL A 183 11.36 -0.44 -3.80
C VAL A 183 11.21 0.09 -5.24
N LEU A 184 11.49 -0.72 -6.25
CA LEU A 184 11.33 -0.34 -7.65
C LEU A 184 9.87 0.03 -7.98
N ILE A 185 8.89 -0.73 -7.46
CA ILE A 185 7.47 -0.37 -7.57
C ILE A 185 7.20 1.01 -6.96
N GLY A 186 7.74 1.28 -5.77
CA GLY A 186 7.70 2.60 -5.13
C GLY A 186 8.17 3.74 -6.03
N ILE A 187 9.33 3.54 -6.66
CA ILE A 187 9.93 4.51 -7.60
C ILE A 187 9.04 4.70 -8.83
N ILE A 188 8.61 3.61 -9.46
CA ILE A 188 7.80 3.64 -10.68
C ILE A 188 6.47 4.35 -10.44
N VAL A 189 5.76 4.01 -9.35
CA VAL A 189 4.49 4.66 -8.99
C VAL A 189 4.71 6.15 -8.77
N THR A 190 5.75 6.54 -8.02
CA THR A 190 6.09 7.94 -7.77
C THR A 190 6.33 8.70 -9.06
N PHE A 191 7.15 8.15 -9.95
CA PHE A 191 7.46 8.75 -11.24
C PHE A 191 6.21 8.86 -12.12
N ALA A 192 5.42 7.80 -12.22
CA ALA A 192 4.22 7.77 -13.05
C ALA A 192 3.14 8.76 -12.56
N VAL A 193 2.97 8.94 -11.25
CA VAL A 193 2.06 9.93 -10.68
C VAL A 193 2.53 11.35 -10.98
N ARG A 194 3.83 11.62 -10.83
CA ARG A 194 4.41 12.97 -10.98
C ARG A 194 4.63 13.38 -12.42
N ARG A 195 4.73 12.42 -13.36
CA ARG A 195 4.90 12.70 -14.77
C ARG A 195 3.75 13.59 -15.26
N SER A 196 4.06 14.85 -15.51
CA SER A 196 3.22 15.75 -16.29
C SER A 196 3.20 15.19 -17.71
N ASN A 197 2.08 14.58 -18.08
CA ASN A 197 1.81 14.34 -19.49
C ASN A 197 1.61 15.70 -20.15
N ALA A 198 2.68 16.36 -20.56
CA ALA A 198 2.59 17.29 -21.68
C ALA A 198 1.98 16.47 -22.83
N PRO A 199 0.83 16.88 -23.40
CA PRO A 199 0.36 16.21 -24.60
C PRO A 199 1.44 16.39 -25.67
N ALA A 200 2.01 15.28 -26.15
CA ALA A 200 2.50 15.28 -27.52
C ALA A 200 1.26 15.60 -28.38
N SER A 201 1.21 16.84 -28.91
CA SER A 201 0.07 17.49 -29.55
C SER A 201 -0.92 18.22 -28.61
N ALA A 202 -0.44 19.26 -27.92
CA ALA A 202 -1.23 20.50 -27.88
C ALA A 202 -0.81 21.34 -29.09
N LYS A 203 -1.53 21.23 -30.21
CA LYS A 203 -1.57 22.35 -31.16
C LYS A 203 -2.19 23.52 -30.40
N VAL A 204 -1.35 24.43 -29.94
CA VAL A 204 -1.80 25.72 -29.44
C VAL A 204 -2.30 26.48 -30.66
N TYR A 205 -3.61 26.45 -30.91
CA TYR A 205 -4.24 27.44 -31.77
C TYR A 205 -4.35 28.73 -30.96
N VAL A 206 -3.28 29.53 -30.95
CA VAL A 206 -3.36 30.95 -30.58
C VAL A 206 -4.02 31.68 -31.73
N THR A 207 -5.34 31.55 -31.84
CA THR A 207 -6.21 32.50 -32.53
C THR A 207 -7.64 32.11 -32.15
N GLU A 208 -8.20 32.78 -31.14
CA GLU A 208 -9.47 33.50 -31.25
C GLU A 208 -10.03 33.86 -29.86
N ARG A 209 -10.56 35.10 -29.82
CA ARG A 209 -11.31 35.80 -28.75
C ARG A 209 -10.39 36.54 -27.78
N ILE A 210 -10.14 37.85 -27.94
CA ILE A 210 -11.09 38.98 -28.09
C ILE A 210 -12.35 38.79 -27.23
#